data_AF-A0A3A4PZC0-F1
#
_entry.id   AF-A0A3A4PZC0-F1
#
_cell.length_a   1.000
_cell.length_b   1.000
_cell.length_c   1.000
_cell.angle_alpha   90.00
_cell.angle_beta   90.00
_cell.angle_gamma   90.00
#
_symmetry.space_group_name_H-M   'P 1'
#
loop_
_entity.id
_entity.type
_entity.pdbx_description
1 polymer ?
#
loop_
_entity_poly.entity_id
_entity_poly.type
_entity_poly.pdbx_seq_one_letter_code
_entity_poly.pdbx_strand_id
1 'polypeptide(L)'
;MVKMRYTSLLLFALALVACLREPAQNTDPVTEQATAQQPTQPLESRNLDMSQPKEVVTPAEYSLSVDPTVLPDGRVRLEISSNIPGIIEVMAGLSIQDQADDDVWIGKTERVRLTNGRGVVILSTNDLPEGNYDAEASFYTRWGLQDDTSRATGISKDLNVSTSLTLTGSGESADEVQFKKNGQKWVMGHIAMGDPWQPVEWVQRFGQYEELPVDRWNPKIIKAYYFPRIDITLIVNILKKEITVWRLGRAHN
;
A
#
# COMPACT_ATOMS: atom_id res chain seq x y z
N MET A 1 -25.26 -18.71 -4.32
CA MET A 1 -24.76 -17.39 -3.87
C MET A 1 -24.09 -17.58 -2.52
N VAL A 2 -22.76 -17.71 -2.50
CA VAL A 2 -21.98 -17.90 -1.27
C VAL A 2 -20.97 -16.74 -1.23
N LYS A 3 -21.12 -15.83 -0.26
CA LYS A 3 -20.13 -14.79 0.04
C LYS A 3 -18.97 -15.45 0.80
N MET A 4 -17.88 -15.74 0.11
CA MET A 4 -16.61 -16.11 0.76
C MET A 4 -15.95 -14.86 1.32
N ARG A 5 -15.63 -14.89 2.62
CA ARG A 5 -14.81 -13.91 3.32
C ARG A 5 -13.36 -14.36 3.15
N TYR A 6 -12.51 -13.55 2.52
CA TYR A 6 -11.09 -13.83 2.39
C TYR A 6 -10.26 -12.94 3.32
N THR A 7 -9.60 -13.59 4.27
CA THR A 7 -8.50 -13.08 5.08
C THR A 7 -7.23 -13.07 4.22
N SER A 8 -6.77 -11.90 3.79
CA SER A 8 -5.46 -11.73 3.15
C SER A 8 -4.34 -11.77 4.19
N LEU A 9 -3.50 -12.81 4.12
CA LEU A 9 -2.21 -12.88 4.79
C LEU A 9 -1.18 -12.09 3.96
N LEU A 10 -0.72 -10.94 4.45
CA LEU A 10 0.45 -10.26 3.92
C LEU A 10 1.72 -10.77 4.65
N LEU A 11 2.59 -11.49 3.94
CA LEU A 11 3.95 -11.79 4.38
C LEU A 11 4.85 -10.57 4.14
N PHE A 12 5.38 -9.98 5.21
CA PHE A 12 6.50 -9.03 5.13
C PHE A 12 7.82 -9.77 5.42
N ALA A 13 8.75 -9.72 4.46
CA ALA A 13 10.12 -10.15 4.63
C ALA A 13 10.89 -9.12 5.49
N LEU A 14 11.35 -9.54 6.67
CA LEU A 14 12.30 -8.80 7.50
C LEU A 14 13.73 -9.17 7.07
N ALA A 15 14.49 -8.20 6.57
CA ALA A 15 15.93 -8.35 6.38
C ALA A 15 16.68 -8.04 7.69
N LEU A 16 17.39 -9.04 8.20
CA LEU A 16 18.39 -8.92 9.26
C LEU A 16 19.54 -8.00 8.81
N VAL A 17 19.92 -7.04 9.65
CA VAL A 17 21.30 -6.58 9.73
C VAL A 17 21.72 -6.61 11.19
N ALA A 18 22.50 -7.64 11.52
CA ALA A 18 23.21 -7.76 12.78
C ALA A 18 24.57 -7.06 12.64
N CYS A 19 24.87 -6.12 13.54
CA CYS A 19 26.24 -5.72 13.84
C CYS A 19 26.44 -5.69 15.36
N LEU A 20 27.29 -6.61 15.80
CA LEU A 20 27.86 -6.75 17.14
C LEU A 20 28.67 -5.51 17.54
N ARG A 21 28.58 -5.09 18.81
CA ARG A 21 29.77 -4.78 19.61
C ARG A 21 29.51 -4.81 21.12
N GLU A 22 30.57 -5.22 21.79
CA GLU A 22 30.77 -5.79 23.13
C GLU A 22 30.55 -4.89 24.36
N PRO A 23 30.59 -5.48 25.58
CA PRO A 23 30.18 -4.88 26.84
C PRO A 23 31.33 -4.20 27.60
N ALA A 24 30.98 -3.33 28.54
CA ALA A 24 31.90 -2.92 29.61
C ALA A 24 31.17 -2.89 30.96
N GLN A 25 31.79 -3.56 31.92
CA GLN A 25 31.43 -3.70 33.33
C GLN A 25 31.81 -2.46 34.15
N ASN A 26 31.09 -2.22 35.25
CA ASN A 26 31.60 -1.78 36.58
C ASN A 26 30.37 -1.65 37.50
N THR A 27 30.20 -2.44 38.57
CA THR A 27 30.81 -2.31 39.94
C THR A 27 30.70 -0.87 40.45
N ASP A 28 30.00 -0.54 41.54
CA ASP A 28 29.86 -1.23 42.84
C ASP A 28 28.61 -0.74 43.61
N PRO A 29 28.20 -1.47 44.68
CA PRO A 29 27.08 -1.12 45.57
C PRO A 29 27.54 -0.13 46.66
N VAL A 30 26.61 0.38 47.50
CA VAL A 30 26.78 0.61 48.96
C VAL A 30 25.62 1.44 49.59
N THR A 31 25.12 0.93 50.73
CA THR A 31 24.48 1.60 51.89
C THR A 31 22.98 1.89 51.93
N GLU A 32 22.24 0.87 52.37
CA GLU A 32 21.45 0.80 53.62
C GLU A 32 21.31 2.09 54.48
N GLN A 33 20.08 2.54 54.72
CA GLN A 33 19.68 3.06 56.04
C GLN A 33 18.16 2.93 56.25
N ALA A 34 17.81 2.14 57.26
CA ALA A 34 16.50 2.05 57.87
C ALA A 34 16.17 3.34 58.65
N THR A 35 14.88 3.69 58.78
CA THR A 35 14.26 4.10 60.06
C THR A 35 12.73 4.01 59.96
N ALA A 36 12.15 3.49 61.03
CA ALA A 36 10.74 3.16 61.25
C ALA A 36 9.83 4.38 61.48
N GLN A 37 8.50 4.17 61.32
CA GLN A 37 7.46 4.31 62.38
C GLN A 37 6.09 4.65 61.76
N GLN A 38 5.12 3.76 61.98
CA GLN A 38 3.68 4.04 61.91
C GLN A 38 3.29 5.10 62.95
N PRO A 39 2.26 5.90 62.65
CA PRO A 39 1.13 5.93 63.57
C PRO A 39 -0.19 5.61 62.87
N THR A 40 -0.92 4.71 63.50
CA THR A 40 -2.32 4.35 63.31
C THR A 40 -3.23 5.58 63.37
N GLN A 41 -4.13 5.75 62.40
CA GLN A 41 -5.28 6.65 62.49
C GLN A 41 -6.59 5.92 62.11
N PRO A 42 -7.74 6.38 62.64
CA PRO A 42 -8.90 5.53 62.90
C PRO A 42 -9.73 5.23 61.66
N LEU A 43 -10.34 4.03 61.65
CA LEU A 43 -11.38 3.61 60.72
C LEU A 43 -12.63 4.48 60.91
N GLU A 44 -12.78 5.50 60.07
CA GLU A 44 -14.04 6.23 59.90
C GLU A 44 -14.90 5.48 58.87
N SER A 45 -16.00 4.89 59.36
CA SER A 45 -16.99 4.16 58.59
C SER A 45 -17.73 5.08 57.62
N ARG A 46 -17.28 5.15 56.36
CA ARG A 46 -18.08 5.69 55.26
C ARG A 46 -19.12 4.66 54.84
N ASN A 47 -20.38 4.96 55.14
CA ASN A 47 -21.53 4.30 54.53
C ASN A 47 -21.46 4.51 53.02
N LEU A 48 -21.08 3.46 52.29
CA LEU A 48 -21.20 3.37 50.85
C LEU A 48 -22.67 3.07 50.53
N ASP A 49 -23.38 4.11 50.10
CA ASP A 49 -24.64 3.99 49.38
C ASP A 49 -24.38 3.23 48.06
N MET A 50 -24.53 1.91 48.12
CA MET A 50 -24.43 0.99 47.00
C MET A 50 -25.82 0.71 46.46
N SER A 51 -26.37 1.62 45.65
CA SER A 51 -27.53 1.33 44.80
C SER A 51 -27.65 2.33 43.64
N GLN A 52 -26.61 2.43 42.81
CA GLN A 52 -26.85 2.73 41.40
C GLN A 52 -26.58 1.48 40.59
N PRO A 53 -27.57 0.98 39.82
CA PRO A 53 -27.31 -0.12 38.88
C PRO A 53 -26.23 0.36 37.93
N LYS A 54 -25.07 -0.32 38.00
CA LYS A 54 -23.96 -0.14 37.07
C LYS A 54 -24.50 -0.53 35.70
N GLU A 55 -24.88 0.47 34.92
CA GLU A 55 -25.34 0.32 33.55
C GLU A 55 -24.27 -0.52 32.85
N VAL A 56 -24.63 -1.73 32.43
CA VAL A 56 -23.74 -2.61 31.69
C VAL A 56 -23.62 -1.97 30.31
N VAL A 57 -22.68 -1.04 30.19
CA VAL A 57 -22.28 -0.46 28.92
C VAL A 57 -21.71 -1.62 28.12
N THR A 58 -22.54 -2.21 27.27
CA THR A 58 -22.06 -3.06 26.17
C THR A 58 -20.99 -2.26 25.44
N PRO A 59 -19.78 -2.81 25.22
CA PRO A 59 -18.73 -2.09 24.50
C PRO A 59 -19.33 -1.60 23.19
N ALA A 60 -19.31 -0.28 22.96
CA ALA A 60 -19.73 0.26 21.69
C ALA A 60 -18.92 -0.44 20.60
N GLU A 61 -19.60 -1.02 19.59
CA GLU A 61 -18.89 -1.61 18.47
C GLU A 61 -18.12 -0.51 17.76
N TYR A 62 -16.80 -0.68 17.64
CA TYR A 62 -15.97 0.26 16.92
C TYR A 62 -16.23 0.16 15.41
N SER A 63 -16.26 1.31 14.75
CA SER A 63 -16.61 1.46 13.34
C SER A 63 -15.64 2.38 12.63
N LEU A 64 -15.56 2.20 11.31
CA LEU A 64 -14.75 2.98 10.38
C LEU A 64 -15.62 3.22 9.14
N SER A 65 -15.57 4.43 8.59
CA SER A 65 -16.25 4.80 7.35
C SER A 65 -15.32 5.63 6.48
N VAL A 66 -15.52 5.56 5.18
CA VAL A 66 -14.82 6.37 4.17
C VAL A 66 -15.85 6.98 3.24
N ASP A 67 -15.73 8.27 2.97
CA ASP A 67 -16.59 9.02 2.06
C ASP A 67 -15.72 9.67 0.96
N PRO A 68 -15.74 9.11 -0.27
CA PRO A 68 -14.95 9.62 -1.38
C PRO A 68 -15.65 10.77 -2.11
N THR A 69 -14.90 11.83 -2.42
CA THR A 69 -15.33 12.93 -3.28
C THR A 69 -14.34 13.13 -4.42
N VAL A 70 -14.79 12.97 -5.66
CA VAL A 70 -13.98 13.28 -6.85
C VAL A 70 -13.89 14.79 -7.03
N LEU A 71 -12.67 15.30 -7.13
CA LEU A 71 -12.36 16.71 -7.36
C LEU A 71 -12.14 16.99 -8.86
N PRO A 72 -12.42 18.21 -9.35
CA PRO A 72 -12.31 18.54 -10.78
C PRO A 72 -10.90 18.42 -11.38
N ASP A 73 -9.85 18.37 -10.55
CA ASP A 73 -8.46 18.40 -10.98
C ASP A 73 -7.78 17.02 -10.98
N GLY A 74 -8.57 15.95 -11.14
CA GLY A 74 -8.04 14.58 -11.19
C GLY A 74 -7.48 14.15 -9.83
N ARG A 75 -8.16 14.56 -8.74
CA ARG A 75 -7.87 14.14 -7.38
C ARG A 75 -9.12 13.59 -6.72
N VAL A 76 -8.95 12.74 -5.73
CA VAL A 76 -10.03 12.23 -4.88
C VAL A 76 -9.72 12.61 -3.44
N ARG A 77 -10.69 13.24 -2.78
CA ARG A 77 -10.67 13.50 -1.36
C ARG A 77 -11.38 12.36 -0.65
N LEU A 78 -10.70 11.70 0.28
CA LEU A 78 -11.27 10.67 1.15
C LEU A 78 -11.48 11.28 2.54
N GLU A 79 -12.72 11.48 2.95
CA GLU A 79 -13.05 11.79 4.33
C GLU A 79 -13.24 10.50 5.11
N ILE A 80 -12.46 10.32 6.18
CA ILE A 80 -12.47 9.08 6.97
C ILE A 80 -12.96 9.41 8.36
N SER A 81 -13.92 8.61 8.83
CA SER A 81 -14.50 8.75 10.17
C SER A 81 -14.46 7.44 10.94
N SER A 82 -14.26 7.54 12.25
CA SER A 82 -14.28 6.42 13.19
C SER A 82 -14.82 6.88 14.55
N ASN A 83 -15.38 5.95 15.32
CA ASN A 83 -15.74 6.18 16.72
C ASN A 83 -14.65 5.74 17.71
N ILE A 84 -13.46 5.31 17.23
CA ILE A 84 -12.32 5.02 18.11
C ILE A 84 -11.79 6.34 18.67
N PRO A 85 -11.75 6.52 20.01
CA PRO A 85 -11.27 7.75 20.64
C PRO A 85 -9.76 7.91 20.52
N GLY A 86 -9.28 9.15 20.72
CA GLY A 86 -7.86 9.48 20.65
C GLY A 86 -7.35 9.60 19.21
N ILE A 87 -6.07 9.30 19.04
CA ILE A 87 -5.37 9.35 17.76
C ILE A 87 -5.15 7.94 17.25
N ILE A 88 -5.63 7.67 16.04
CA ILE A 88 -5.34 6.43 15.31
C ILE A 88 -4.74 6.72 13.94
N GLU A 89 -4.06 5.73 13.38
CA GLU A 89 -3.65 5.71 11.99
C GLU A 89 -4.37 4.60 11.23
N VAL A 90 -4.78 4.93 10.00
CA VAL A 90 -5.43 4.01 9.07
C VAL A 90 -4.67 4.01 7.75
N MET A 91 -4.76 2.92 7.00
CA MET A 91 -4.39 2.91 5.59
C MET A 91 -5.62 3.32 4.80
N ALA A 92 -5.54 4.35 3.96
CA ALA A 92 -6.62 4.75 3.10
C ALA A 92 -6.16 4.78 1.65
N GLY A 93 -7.04 4.43 0.72
CA GLY A 93 -6.62 4.26 -0.66
C GLY A 93 -7.75 4.15 -1.67
N LEU A 94 -7.33 3.92 -2.90
CA LEU A 94 -8.13 3.60 -4.06
C LEU A 94 -7.55 2.32 -4.65
N SER A 95 -8.39 1.32 -4.89
CA SER A 95 -8.02 0.09 -5.57
C SER A 95 -9.01 -0.17 -6.70
N ILE A 96 -8.54 -0.56 -7.89
CA ILE A 96 -9.44 -0.83 -9.01
C ILE A 96 -10.30 -2.06 -8.71
N GLN A 97 -11.56 -2.03 -9.14
CA GLN A 97 -12.48 -3.16 -8.95
C GLN A 97 -12.14 -4.33 -9.89
N ASP A 98 -12.63 -5.52 -9.50
CA ASP A 98 -12.58 -6.76 -10.28
C ASP A 98 -11.17 -7.24 -10.67
N GLN A 99 -10.15 -6.81 -9.92
CA GLN A 99 -8.78 -7.25 -10.10
C GLN A 99 -8.57 -8.67 -9.56
N ALA A 100 -7.94 -9.55 -10.34
CA ALA A 100 -7.62 -10.91 -9.91
C ALA A 100 -6.42 -10.94 -8.94
N ASP A 101 -6.31 -12.01 -8.14
CA ASP A 101 -5.24 -12.15 -7.13
C ASP A 101 -3.82 -12.18 -7.73
N ASP A 102 -3.69 -12.62 -8.99
CA ASP A 102 -2.43 -12.69 -9.72
C ASP A 102 -2.16 -11.48 -10.63
N ASP A 103 -3.09 -10.51 -10.67
CA ASP A 103 -2.92 -9.28 -11.42
C ASP A 103 -1.90 -8.34 -10.78
N VAL A 104 -1.44 -7.36 -11.57
CA VAL A 104 -0.55 -6.32 -11.05
C VAL A 104 -1.44 -5.30 -10.38
N TRP A 105 -1.19 -5.05 -9.09
CA TRP A 105 -2.02 -4.12 -8.34
C TRP A 105 -2.13 -2.73 -9.00
N ILE A 106 -3.37 -2.24 -9.13
CA ILE A 106 -3.69 -0.91 -9.66
C ILE A 106 -4.44 -0.14 -8.58
N GLY A 107 -3.73 0.80 -7.96
CA GLY A 107 -4.30 1.62 -6.91
C GLY A 107 -3.28 2.58 -6.31
N LYS A 108 -3.73 3.29 -5.27
CA LYS A 108 -2.92 4.16 -4.42
C LYS A 108 -3.34 4.03 -2.98
N THR A 109 -2.38 4.05 -2.08
CA THR A 109 -2.64 4.00 -0.65
C THR A 109 -1.74 4.98 0.09
N GLU A 110 -2.24 5.52 1.20
CA GLU A 110 -1.51 6.42 2.09
C GLU A 110 -1.94 6.19 3.55
N ARG A 111 -1.01 6.40 4.48
CA ARG A 111 -1.34 6.39 5.91
C ARG A 111 -1.96 7.70 6.32
N VAL A 112 -3.13 7.63 6.94
CA VAL A 112 -3.88 8.79 7.39
C VAL A 112 -4.01 8.77 8.90
N ARG A 113 -3.64 9.87 9.54
CA ARG A 113 -3.87 10.07 10.97
C ARG A 113 -5.30 10.58 11.18
N LEU A 114 -6.08 9.86 11.98
CA LEU A 114 -7.38 10.31 12.46
C LEU A 114 -7.21 10.85 13.88
N THR A 115 -7.62 12.09 14.12
CA THR A 115 -7.63 12.70 15.45
C THR A 115 -9.06 12.83 15.92
N ASN A 116 -9.38 12.21 17.05
CA ASN A 116 -10.74 12.12 17.58
C ASN A 116 -11.73 11.59 16.53
N GLY A 117 -11.31 10.54 15.83
CA GLY A 117 -12.15 9.84 14.88
C GLY A 117 -12.32 10.51 13.52
N ARG A 118 -11.57 11.55 13.16
CA ARG A 118 -11.65 12.18 11.83
C ARG A 118 -10.29 12.41 11.18
N GLY A 119 -10.24 12.26 9.87
CA GLY A 119 -9.08 12.59 9.06
C GLY A 119 -9.45 12.65 7.57
N VAL A 120 -8.55 13.23 6.79
CA VAL A 120 -8.75 13.46 5.36
C VAL A 120 -7.45 13.16 4.63
N VAL A 121 -7.54 12.53 3.46
CA VAL A 121 -6.43 12.40 2.51
C VAL A 121 -6.89 12.80 1.12
N ILE A 122 -5.96 13.33 0.32
CA ILE A 122 -6.23 13.70 -1.07
C ILE A 122 -5.24 12.93 -1.96
N LEU A 123 -5.77 12.05 -2.80
CA LEU A 123 -5.00 11.21 -3.70
C LEU A 123 -5.11 11.73 -5.13
N SER A 124 -3.98 11.89 -5.81
CA SER A 124 -3.98 12.19 -7.26
C SER A 124 -4.32 10.93 -8.05
N THR A 125 -5.16 11.05 -9.08
CA THR A 125 -5.61 9.93 -9.93
C THR A 125 -5.11 10.03 -11.37
N ASN A 126 -4.20 10.96 -11.66
CA ASN A 126 -3.75 11.25 -13.04
C ASN A 126 -2.96 10.10 -13.71
N ASP A 127 -2.43 9.19 -12.91
CA ASP A 127 -1.67 8.00 -13.28
C ASP A 127 -2.47 6.69 -13.06
N LEU A 128 -3.71 6.80 -12.59
CA LEU A 128 -4.62 5.68 -12.47
C LEU A 128 -5.46 5.59 -13.75
N PRO A 129 -5.73 4.40 -14.30
CA PRO A 129 -6.62 4.27 -15.45
C PRO A 129 -8.05 4.74 -15.15
N GLU A 130 -8.81 4.94 -16.22
CA GLU A 130 -10.27 5.04 -16.14
C GLU A 130 -10.85 3.71 -15.65
N GLY A 131 -11.84 3.78 -14.75
CA GLY A 131 -12.53 2.60 -14.26
C GLY A 131 -13.33 2.81 -12.98
N ASN A 132 -13.89 1.71 -12.48
CA ASN A 132 -14.52 1.66 -11.17
C ASN A 132 -13.48 1.29 -10.11
N TYR A 133 -13.50 2.00 -8.99
CA TYR A 133 -12.56 1.86 -7.89
C TYR A 133 -13.31 1.69 -6.58
N ASP A 134 -12.70 0.97 -5.65
CA ASP A 134 -13.05 1.00 -4.24
C ASP A 134 -12.16 2.00 -3.51
N ALA A 135 -12.77 3.06 -2.97
CA ALA A 135 -12.16 3.86 -1.93
C ALA A 135 -12.21 3.06 -0.63
N GLU A 136 -11.05 2.81 -0.05
CA GLU A 136 -10.90 1.93 1.10
C GLU A 136 -10.27 2.65 2.29
N ALA A 137 -10.65 2.23 3.49
CA ALA A 137 -9.97 2.58 4.73
C ALA A 137 -9.84 1.34 5.62
N SER A 138 -8.63 1.10 6.10
CA SER A 138 -8.27 -0.08 6.88
C SER A 138 -7.52 0.32 8.14
N PHE A 139 -8.08 -0.02 9.29
CA PHE A 139 -7.46 0.13 10.59
C PHE A 139 -6.91 -1.22 11.07
N TYR A 140 -5.63 -1.24 11.44
CA TYR A 140 -4.97 -2.43 11.95
C TYR A 140 -4.55 -2.21 13.40
N THR A 141 -5.03 -3.04 14.30
CA THR A 141 -4.78 -2.94 15.74
C THR A 141 -3.29 -2.95 16.10
N ARG A 142 -2.49 -3.73 15.36
CA ARG A 142 -1.05 -3.90 15.61
C ARG A 142 -0.26 -2.59 15.54
N TRP A 143 -0.69 -1.63 14.74
CA TRP A 143 0.08 -0.39 14.50
C TRP A 143 -0.77 0.87 14.44
N GLY A 144 -2.09 0.77 14.36
CA GLY A 144 -2.99 1.90 14.19
C GLY A 144 -3.22 2.70 15.47
N LEU A 145 -2.93 2.16 16.65
CA LEU A 145 -3.14 2.85 17.94
C LEU A 145 -1.95 3.76 18.29
N GLN A 146 -2.13 5.08 18.26
CA GLN A 146 -1.01 6.02 18.39
C GLN A 146 -0.84 6.62 19.78
N ASP A 147 -1.87 6.61 20.62
CA ASP A 147 -1.85 7.24 21.95
C ASP A 147 -2.48 6.37 23.05
N ASP A 148 -2.36 6.79 24.31
CA ASP A 148 -2.88 6.02 25.46
C ASP A 148 -4.40 5.94 25.46
N THR A 149 -5.08 6.98 24.97
CA THR A 149 -6.54 7.02 24.86
C THR A 149 -7.06 5.96 23.88
N SER A 150 -6.48 5.87 22.70
CA SER A 150 -6.81 4.84 21.72
C SER A 150 -6.40 3.45 22.20
N ARG A 151 -5.24 3.30 22.87
CA ARG A 151 -4.82 2.00 23.45
C ARG A 151 -5.75 1.50 24.56
N ALA A 152 -6.28 2.41 25.38
CA ALA A 152 -7.19 2.08 26.49
C ALA A 152 -8.55 1.52 26.01
N THR A 153 -8.89 1.67 24.73
CA THR A 153 -10.13 1.14 24.14
C THR A 153 -10.23 -0.38 24.18
N GLY A 154 -9.09 -1.07 24.24
CA GLY A 154 -9.03 -2.53 24.18
C GLY A 154 -9.47 -3.11 22.84
N ILE A 155 -9.54 -2.32 21.76
CA ILE A 155 -9.89 -2.83 20.43
C ILE A 155 -8.85 -3.86 19.98
N SER A 156 -9.33 -5.06 19.66
CA SER A 156 -8.50 -6.21 19.28
C SER A 156 -8.76 -6.71 17.86
N LYS A 157 -9.73 -6.11 17.17
CA LYS A 157 -10.13 -6.48 15.80
C LYS A 157 -9.78 -5.37 14.81
N ASP A 158 -9.21 -5.77 13.69
CA ASP A 158 -8.98 -4.88 12.55
C ASP A 158 -10.31 -4.48 11.89
N LEU A 159 -10.39 -3.26 11.39
CA LEU A 159 -11.58 -2.72 10.71
C LEU A 159 -11.22 -2.41 9.26
N ASN A 160 -12.09 -2.78 8.33
CA ASN A 160 -11.93 -2.46 6.91
C ASN A 160 -13.28 -2.00 6.37
N VAL A 161 -13.27 -0.94 5.58
CA VAL A 161 -14.44 -0.40 4.90
C VAL A 161 -14.06 -0.03 3.48
N SER A 162 -14.99 -0.21 2.54
CA SER A 162 -14.84 0.25 1.17
C SER A 162 -16.11 0.92 0.66
N THR A 163 -15.97 1.85 -0.27
CA THR A 163 -17.05 2.53 -0.97
C THR A 163 -16.65 2.76 -2.42
N SER A 164 -17.53 2.38 -3.35
CA SER A 164 -17.21 2.43 -4.77
C SER A 164 -17.34 3.84 -5.35
N LEU A 165 -16.49 4.16 -6.31
CA LEU A 165 -16.55 5.37 -7.13
C LEU A 165 -16.04 5.09 -8.54
N THR A 166 -16.37 5.95 -9.49
CA THR A 166 -15.86 5.89 -10.85
C THR A 166 -14.85 7.01 -11.08
N LEU A 167 -13.72 6.68 -11.69
CA LEU A 167 -12.66 7.62 -12.04
C LEU A 167 -12.50 7.68 -13.55
N THR A 168 -12.31 8.89 -14.08
CA THR A 168 -11.86 9.11 -15.46
C THR A 168 -10.36 8.88 -15.62
N GLY A 169 -9.58 9.00 -14.54
CA GLY A 169 -8.17 8.64 -14.50
C GLY A 169 -7.29 9.34 -15.54
N SER A 170 -6.32 8.60 -16.06
CA SER A 170 -5.38 8.97 -17.13
C SER A 170 -6.00 8.93 -18.53
N GLY A 171 -7.21 8.39 -18.67
CA GLY A 171 -7.85 8.07 -19.94
C GLY A 171 -7.44 6.74 -20.58
N GLU A 172 -6.46 6.02 -20.02
CA GLU A 172 -6.20 4.62 -20.38
C GLU A 172 -7.23 3.71 -19.69
N SER A 173 -7.64 2.62 -20.34
CA SER A 173 -8.49 1.62 -19.68
C SER A 173 -7.69 0.71 -18.72
N ALA A 174 -8.38 0.11 -17.75
CA ALA A 174 -7.81 -0.88 -16.83
C ALA A 174 -7.10 -2.02 -17.56
N ASP A 175 -7.75 -2.58 -18.60
CA ASP A 175 -7.24 -3.69 -19.40
C ASP A 175 -5.96 -3.31 -20.15
N GLU A 176 -5.88 -2.08 -20.67
CA GLU A 176 -4.68 -1.57 -21.33
C GLU A 176 -3.52 -1.39 -20.36
N VAL A 177 -3.78 -0.83 -19.17
CA VAL A 177 -2.77 -0.70 -18.13
C VAL A 177 -2.28 -2.07 -17.67
N GLN A 178 -3.20 -3.03 -17.50
CA GLN A 178 -2.85 -4.38 -17.08
C GLN A 178 -2.04 -5.11 -18.17
N PHE A 179 -2.46 -5.01 -19.44
CA PHE A 179 -1.70 -5.52 -20.58
C PHE A 179 -0.30 -4.92 -20.66
N LYS A 180 -0.18 -3.60 -20.50
CA LYS A 180 1.10 -2.86 -20.50
C LYS A 180 2.01 -3.36 -19.38
N LYS A 181 1.53 -3.36 -18.13
CA LYS A 181 2.31 -3.79 -16.96
C LYS A 181 2.74 -5.26 -17.05
N ASN A 182 1.84 -6.14 -17.49
CA ASN A 182 2.16 -7.56 -17.67
C ASN A 182 3.19 -7.76 -18.78
N GLY A 183 3.06 -7.05 -19.90
CA GLY A 183 4.03 -7.09 -20.98
C GLY A 183 5.41 -6.60 -20.55
N GLN A 184 5.48 -5.49 -19.82
CA GLN A 184 6.73 -4.97 -19.25
C GLN A 184 7.37 -5.99 -18.30
N LYS A 185 6.61 -6.50 -17.33
CA LYS A 185 7.07 -7.53 -16.39
C LYS A 185 7.58 -8.78 -17.11
N TRP A 186 6.87 -9.21 -18.15
CA TRP A 186 7.28 -10.35 -18.95
C TRP A 186 8.63 -10.11 -19.63
N VAL A 187 8.80 -8.97 -20.32
CA VAL A 187 10.06 -8.61 -20.98
C VAL A 187 11.21 -8.58 -19.97
N MET A 188 11.00 -7.93 -18.81
CA MET A 188 12.00 -7.83 -17.75
C MET A 188 12.41 -9.19 -17.19
N GLY A 189 11.49 -10.15 -17.13
CA GLY A 189 11.73 -11.49 -16.57
C GLY A 189 12.22 -12.53 -17.57
N HIS A 190 12.00 -12.33 -18.87
CA HIS A 190 12.23 -13.37 -19.89
C HIS A 190 13.28 -12.99 -20.94
N ILE A 191 13.63 -11.72 -21.07
CA ILE A 191 14.51 -11.24 -22.14
C ILE A 191 15.88 -10.85 -21.60
N ALA A 192 16.90 -11.49 -22.14
CA ALA A 192 18.31 -11.23 -21.90
C ALA A 192 19.02 -10.73 -23.18
N MET A 193 20.20 -10.14 -22.99
CA MET A 193 21.08 -9.81 -24.10
C MET A 193 21.55 -11.10 -24.80
N GLY A 194 21.46 -11.12 -26.13
CA GLY A 194 21.80 -12.27 -26.96
C GLY A 194 20.60 -13.14 -27.33
N ASP A 195 19.41 -12.88 -26.78
CA ASP A 195 18.21 -13.64 -27.12
C ASP A 195 17.82 -13.46 -28.60
N PRO A 196 17.30 -14.49 -29.28
CA PRO A 196 16.92 -14.40 -30.68
C PRO A 196 15.87 -13.30 -30.94
N TRP A 197 16.09 -12.51 -31.99
CA TRP A 197 15.11 -11.57 -32.52
C TRP A 197 14.13 -12.28 -33.44
N GLN A 198 12.88 -12.43 -32.99
CA GLN A 198 11.82 -13.13 -33.70
C GLN A 198 10.62 -12.19 -33.92
N PRO A 199 10.67 -11.30 -34.93
CA PRO A 199 9.72 -10.19 -35.07
C PRO A 199 8.26 -10.65 -35.15
N VAL A 200 7.99 -11.84 -35.70
CA VAL A 200 6.63 -12.40 -35.79
C VAL A 200 6.06 -12.68 -34.39
N GLU A 201 6.84 -13.30 -33.50
CA GLU A 201 6.39 -13.61 -32.14
C GLU A 201 6.16 -12.33 -31.33
N TRP A 202 7.05 -11.35 -31.47
CA TRP A 202 6.92 -10.05 -30.84
C TRP A 202 5.66 -9.32 -31.28
N VAL A 203 5.38 -9.29 -32.59
CA VAL A 203 4.16 -8.67 -33.14
C VAL A 203 2.90 -9.42 -32.71
N GLN A 204 2.94 -10.75 -32.70
CA GLN A 204 1.82 -11.58 -32.25
C GLN A 204 1.50 -11.34 -30.76
N ARG A 205 2.54 -11.17 -29.92
CA ARG A 205 2.38 -11.02 -28.48
C ARG A 205 2.01 -9.60 -28.06
N PHE A 206 2.68 -8.59 -28.61
CA PHE A 206 2.60 -7.20 -28.13
C PHE A 206 2.01 -6.22 -29.15
N GLY A 207 1.70 -6.68 -30.36
CA GLY A 207 1.21 -5.84 -31.45
C GLY A 207 2.35 -5.22 -32.27
N GLN A 208 1.97 -4.33 -33.19
CA GLN A 208 2.91 -3.69 -34.11
C GLN A 208 3.92 -2.81 -33.35
N TYR A 209 5.16 -2.81 -33.84
CA TYR A 209 6.21 -1.93 -33.37
C TYR A 209 6.46 -0.78 -34.34
N GLU A 210 7.02 0.29 -33.82
CA GLU A 210 7.58 1.41 -34.57
C GLU A 210 9.10 1.28 -34.60
N GLU A 211 9.71 1.37 -35.79
CA GLU A 211 11.17 1.49 -35.87
C GLU A 211 11.58 2.92 -35.54
N LEU A 212 12.40 3.08 -34.50
CA LEU A 212 12.96 4.37 -34.09
C LEU A 212 14.32 4.59 -34.76
N PRO A 213 14.66 5.84 -35.15
CA PRO A 213 15.98 6.17 -35.65
C PRO A 213 17.02 6.00 -34.55
N VAL A 214 18.17 5.37 -34.86
CA VAL A 214 19.29 5.22 -33.92
C VAL A 214 20.43 6.15 -34.29
N ASP A 215 20.84 7.00 -33.36
CA ASP A 215 21.86 8.03 -33.63
C ASP A 215 23.26 7.59 -33.19
N ARG A 216 23.38 6.79 -32.12
CA ARG A 216 24.68 6.39 -31.55
C ARG A 216 25.31 5.16 -32.20
N TRP A 217 24.52 4.34 -32.88
CA TRP A 217 24.96 3.09 -33.48
C TRP A 217 24.84 3.13 -35.00
N ASN A 218 25.50 2.21 -35.69
CA ASN A 218 25.34 2.06 -37.13
C ASN A 218 23.91 1.55 -37.44
N PRO A 219 23.04 2.36 -38.09
CA PRO A 219 21.64 2.02 -38.32
C PRO A 219 21.44 0.88 -39.33
N LYS A 220 22.51 0.44 -40.00
CA LYS A 220 22.50 -0.76 -40.86
C LYS A 220 22.67 -2.07 -40.06
N ILE A 221 23.17 -1.97 -38.82
CA ILE A 221 23.49 -3.13 -37.97
C ILE A 221 22.58 -3.17 -36.75
N ILE A 222 22.32 -2.01 -36.14
CA ILE A 222 21.47 -1.88 -34.96
C ILE A 222 20.17 -1.18 -35.36
N LYS A 223 19.04 -1.70 -34.88
CA LYS A 223 17.72 -1.05 -34.98
C LYS A 223 17.07 -0.97 -33.60
N ALA A 224 16.22 0.01 -33.41
CA ALA A 224 15.39 0.16 -32.21
C ALA A 224 13.92 -0.05 -32.61
N TYR A 225 13.25 -1.02 -31.99
CA TYR A 225 11.85 -1.36 -32.23
C TYR A 225 11.03 -1.06 -30.97
N TYR A 226 10.22 -0.01 -31.03
CA TYR A 226 9.36 0.44 -29.94
C TYR A 226 7.98 -0.20 -30.04
N PHE A 227 7.50 -0.81 -28.97
CA PHE A 227 6.19 -1.43 -28.85
C PHE A 227 5.27 -0.52 -28.02
N PRO A 228 4.40 0.30 -28.64
CA PRO A 228 3.63 1.31 -27.93
C PRO A 228 2.72 0.73 -26.85
N ARG A 229 2.12 -0.44 -27.10
CA ARG A 229 1.15 -1.07 -26.18
C ARG A 229 1.75 -1.52 -24.84
N ILE A 230 3.06 -1.77 -24.80
CA ILE A 230 3.77 -2.16 -23.56
C ILE A 230 4.83 -1.13 -23.16
N ASP A 231 4.93 -0.02 -23.90
CA ASP A 231 5.91 1.04 -23.68
C ASP A 231 7.35 0.52 -23.46
N ILE A 232 7.81 -0.34 -24.36
CA ILE A 232 9.17 -0.93 -24.35
C ILE A 232 9.82 -0.72 -25.71
N THR A 233 11.10 -0.36 -25.70
CA THR A 233 11.94 -0.43 -26.90
C THR A 233 12.92 -1.59 -26.81
N LEU A 234 13.01 -2.38 -27.88
CA LEU A 234 14.03 -3.41 -28.08
C LEU A 234 15.09 -2.91 -29.04
N ILE A 235 16.34 -2.94 -28.61
CA ILE A 235 17.50 -2.61 -29.44
C ILE A 235 18.08 -3.92 -29.94
N VAL A 236 18.09 -4.09 -31.26
CA VAL A 236 18.35 -5.36 -31.92
C VAL A 236 19.54 -5.24 -32.85
N ASN A 237 20.40 -6.25 -32.82
CA ASN A 237 21.45 -6.44 -33.81
C ASN A 237 20.91 -7.29 -34.97
N ILE A 238 20.65 -6.66 -36.12
CA ILE A 238 20.00 -7.30 -37.27
C ILE A 238 20.95 -8.27 -37.97
N LEU A 239 22.26 -8.02 -37.92
CA LEU A 239 23.27 -8.90 -38.50
C LEU A 239 23.33 -10.23 -37.74
N LYS A 240 23.25 -10.18 -36.41
CA LYS A 240 23.24 -11.37 -35.55
C LYS A 240 21.85 -11.96 -35.34
N LYS A 241 20.79 -11.20 -35.63
CA LYS A 241 19.39 -11.52 -35.31
C LYS A 241 19.17 -11.75 -33.81
N GLU A 242 19.73 -10.87 -32.99
CA GLU A 242 19.70 -10.98 -31.53
C GLU A 242 19.31 -9.66 -30.88
N ILE A 243 18.59 -9.74 -29.77
CA ILE A 243 18.28 -8.61 -28.90
C ILE A 243 19.56 -8.22 -28.16
N THR A 244 19.99 -6.96 -28.33
CA THR A 244 21.15 -6.43 -27.61
C THR A 244 20.73 -5.93 -26.23
N VAL A 245 19.63 -5.18 -26.14
CA VAL A 245 19.11 -4.69 -24.87
C VAL A 245 17.66 -4.23 -25.01
N TRP A 246 16.93 -4.15 -23.89
CA TRP A 246 15.62 -3.52 -23.82
C TRP A 246 15.64 -2.27 -22.93
N ARG A 247 14.67 -1.37 -23.14
CA ARG A 247 14.47 -0.14 -22.38
C ARG A 247 12.98 0.12 -22.21
N LEU A 248 12.60 0.69 -21.07
CA LEU A 248 11.27 1.29 -20.88
C LEU A 248 11.17 2.57 -21.71
N GLY A 249 9.98 2.85 -22.24
CA GLY A 249 9.71 4.03 -23.03
C GLY A 249 10.24 3.96 -24.46
N ARG A 250 10.10 5.09 -25.16
CA ARG A 250 10.72 5.35 -26.47
C ARG A 250 12.21 5.65 -26.28
N ALA A 251 13.06 4.64 -26.40
CA ALA A 251 14.50 4.78 -26.16
C ALA A 251 15.29 4.33 -27.39
N HIS A 252 16.14 5.20 -27.92
CA HIS A 252 16.84 4.99 -29.19
C HIS A 252 18.33 5.37 -29.13
N ASN A 253 18.85 5.56 -27.92
CA ASN A 253 20.16 6.10 -27.60
C ASN A 253 20.95 5.26 -26.58
#